data_AF-A0A519XZ23-F1
#
_entry.id   AF-A0A519XZ23-F1
#
_cell.length_a   1.000
_cell.length_b   1.000
_cell.length_c   1.000
_cell.angle_alpha   90.00
_cell.angle_beta   90.00
_cell.angle_gamma   90.00
#
_symmetry.space_group_name_H-M   'P 1'
#
loop_
_entity.id
_entity.type
_entity.pdbx_description
1 polymer ?
#
loop_
_entity_poly.entity_id
_entity_poly.type
_entity_poly.pdbx_seq_one_letter_code
_entity_poly.pdbx_strand_id
1 'polypeptide(L)'
;DPGRITTKHRAVQAARQAGVMLVMGGDVGVFPHGDNALEMELLVQDYGLTPLEVLRQATSGNARIFHLADRGRIAPGLLADLVAVAGDPTQQVQALRQVRLVLKGGVRYKQP
;
A
#
# COMPACT_ATOMS: atom_id res chain seq x y z
N ASP A 1 24.06 -7.84 -1.44
CA ASP A 1 24.26 -8.82 -2.53
C ASP A 1 23.47 -8.36 -3.75
N PRO A 2 24.14 -7.73 -4.74
CA PRO A 2 23.49 -7.15 -5.93
C PRO A 2 22.72 -8.19 -6.77
N GLY A 3 23.22 -9.43 -6.85
CA GLY A 3 22.63 -10.46 -7.72
C GLY A 3 21.22 -10.87 -7.30
N ARG A 4 20.99 -11.01 -5.98
CA ARG A 4 19.66 -11.36 -5.44
C ARG A 4 18.62 -10.26 -5.67
N ILE A 5 19.04 -8.99 -5.61
CA ILE A 5 18.15 -7.84 -5.86
C ILE A 5 17.72 -7.81 -7.33
N THR A 6 18.67 -7.97 -8.26
CA THR A 6 18.35 -8.03 -9.70
C THR A 6 17.37 -9.16 -10.03
N THR A 7 17.55 -10.34 -9.44
CA THR A 7 16.62 -11.47 -9.64
C THR A 7 15.22 -11.14 -9.13
N LYS A 8 15.07 -10.47 -7.98
CA LYS A 8 13.77 -10.02 -7.46
C LYS A 8 13.08 -9.05 -8.42
N HIS A 9 13.80 -8.07 -8.96
CA HIS A 9 13.25 -7.10 -9.91
C HIS A 9 12.69 -7.81 -11.16
N ARG A 10 13.44 -8.76 -11.72
CA ARG A 10 12.98 -9.56 -12.87
C ARG A 10 11.75 -10.40 -12.55
N ALA A 11 11.70 -11.01 -11.37
CA ALA A 11 10.55 -11.83 -10.96
C ALA A 11 9.27 -11.00 -10.84
N VAL A 12 9.34 -9.81 -10.21
CA VAL A 12 8.18 -8.91 -10.10
C VAL A 12 7.76 -8.41 -11.48
N GLN A 13 8.71 -8.04 -12.35
CA GLN A 13 8.39 -7.62 -13.72
C GLN A 13 7.72 -8.75 -14.53
N ALA A 14 8.23 -9.98 -14.44
CA ALA A 14 7.62 -11.13 -15.11
C ALA A 14 6.19 -11.39 -14.61
N ALA A 15 5.94 -11.26 -13.30
CA ALA A 15 4.60 -11.38 -12.74
C ALA A 15 3.65 -10.29 -13.28
N ARG A 16 4.10 -9.03 -13.36
CA ARG A 16 3.33 -7.93 -13.97
C ARG A 16 3.00 -8.21 -15.43
N GLN A 17 3.99 -8.64 -16.22
CA GLN A 17 3.81 -8.96 -17.63
C GLN A 17 2.85 -10.14 -17.86
N ALA A 18 2.83 -11.10 -16.94
CA ALA A 18 1.89 -12.22 -16.94
C ALA A 18 0.48 -11.85 -16.44
N GLY A 19 0.24 -10.60 -16.05
CA GLY A 19 -1.06 -10.15 -15.54
C GLY A 19 -1.38 -10.65 -14.12
N VAL A 20 -0.37 -11.10 -13.37
CA VAL A 20 -0.55 -11.48 -11.96
C VAL A 20 -0.94 -10.26 -11.15
N MET A 21 -1.98 -10.40 -10.33
CA MET A 21 -2.38 -9.36 -9.39
C MET A 21 -1.31 -9.22 -8.31
N LEU A 22 -0.64 -8.07 -8.27
CA LEU A 22 0.26 -7.70 -7.19
C LEU A 22 -0.51 -7.06 -6.04
N VAL A 23 0.00 -7.25 -4.82
CA VAL A 23 -0.54 -6.72 -3.57
C VAL A 23 0.57 -6.11 -2.73
N MET A 24 0.19 -5.22 -1.82
CA MET A 24 1.15 -4.56 -0.93
C MET A 24 1.40 -5.43 0.31
N GLY A 25 2.65 -5.75 0.57
CA GLY A 25 3.09 -6.43 1.80
C GLY A 25 4.58 -6.20 2.05
N GLY A 26 4.91 -5.68 3.23
CA GLY A 26 6.29 -5.29 3.57
C GLY A 26 7.09 -6.27 4.42
N ASP A 27 6.52 -7.42 4.81
CA ASP A 27 7.21 -8.39 5.69
C ASP A 27 7.75 -7.75 7.00
N VAL A 28 6.90 -6.94 7.63
CA VAL A 28 7.23 -6.22 8.87
C VAL A 28 7.48 -7.22 10.00
N GLY A 29 8.56 -7.00 10.74
CA GLY A 29 9.21 -7.99 11.60
C GLY A 29 10.70 -8.13 11.25
N VAL A 30 11.05 -7.88 9.98
CA VAL A 30 12.44 -7.69 9.53
C VAL A 30 12.89 -6.22 9.70
N PHE A 31 11.95 -5.28 9.63
CA PHE A 31 12.13 -3.86 9.96
C PHE A 31 11.05 -3.38 10.95
N PRO A 32 11.19 -2.17 11.56
CA PRO A 32 10.31 -1.70 12.62
C PRO A 32 8.83 -1.62 12.26
N HIS A 33 7.97 -2.04 13.18
CA HIS A 33 6.54 -1.78 13.08
C HIS A 33 6.25 -0.28 13.09
N GLY A 34 5.45 0.18 12.13
CA GLY A 34 5.13 1.60 11.93
C GLY A 34 5.69 2.15 10.64
N ASP A 35 6.78 1.57 10.12
CA ASP A 35 7.45 2.04 8.90
C ASP A 35 6.95 1.39 7.60
N ASN A 36 5.73 0.83 7.61
CA ASN A 36 5.16 0.10 6.48
C ASN A 36 5.11 0.90 5.16
N ALA A 37 5.07 2.24 5.23
CA ALA A 37 5.11 3.11 4.05
C ALA A 37 6.41 2.97 3.24
N LEU A 38 7.50 2.48 3.85
CA LEU A 38 8.77 2.23 3.15
C LEU A 38 8.59 1.27 1.97
N GLU A 39 7.85 0.18 2.15
CA GLU A 39 7.62 -0.77 1.05
C GLU A 39 6.89 -0.10 -0.12
N MET A 40 5.95 0.79 0.16
CA MET A 40 5.23 1.54 -0.87
C MET A 40 6.16 2.47 -1.65
N GLU A 41 7.14 3.09 -0.97
CA GLU A 41 8.17 3.91 -1.60
C GLU A 41 9.09 3.08 -2.50
N LEU A 42 9.54 1.92 -2.02
CA LEU A 42 10.38 0.99 -2.77
C LEU A 42 9.66 0.44 -4.01
N LEU A 43 8.37 0.12 -3.91
CA LEU A 43 7.58 -0.32 -5.07
C LEU A 43 7.50 0.74 -6.17
N VAL A 44 7.44 2.02 -5.80
CA VAL A 44 7.49 3.13 -6.77
C VAL A 44 8.89 3.30 -7.34
N GLN A 45 9.91 3.38 -6.47
CA GLN A 45 11.28 3.72 -6.84
C GLN A 45 11.99 2.60 -7.63
N ASP A 46 11.87 1.35 -7.16
CA ASP A 46 12.68 0.23 -7.63
C ASP A 46 11.92 -0.69 -8.61
N TYR A 47 10.59 -0.74 -8.49
CA TYR A 47 9.73 -1.64 -9.29
C TYR A 47 8.85 -0.91 -10.30
N GLY A 48 8.90 0.43 -10.33
CA GLY A 48 8.22 1.26 -11.33
C GLY A 48 6.70 1.16 -11.27
N LEU A 49 6.12 0.96 -10.08
CA LEU A 49 4.69 1.14 -9.90
C LEU A 49 4.39 2.63 -9.78
N THR A 50 3.28 3.08 -10.33
CA THR A 50 2.77 4.42 -10.08
C THR A 50 2.24 4.52 -8.63
N PRO A 51 2.25 5.70 -7.99
CA PRO A 51 1.69 5.85 -6.65
C PRO A 51 0.23 5.38 -6.57
N LEU A 52 -0.57 5.63 -7.61
CA LEU A 52 -1.96 5.18 -7.68
C LEU A 52 -2.09 3.64 -7.75
N GLU A 53 -1.22 2.95 -8.49
CA GLU A 53 -1.18 1.48 -8.47
C GLU A 53 -0.89 0.96 -7.07
N VAL A 54 0.11 1.52 -6.38
CA VAL A 54 0.47 1.11 -5.01
C VAL A 54 -0.69 1.35 -4.04
N LEU A 55 -1.34 2.51 -4.10
CA LEU A 55 -2.52 2.81 -3.27
C LEU A 55 -3.66 1.82 -3.52
N ARG A 56 -3.93 1.48 -4.79
CA ARG A 56 -4.97 0.49 -5.15
C ARG A 56 -4.63 -0.89 -4.60
N GLN A 57 -3.37 -1.31 -4.70
CA GLN A 57 -2.91 -2.59 -4.17
C GLN A 57 -3.04 -2.64 -2.65
N ALA A 58 -2.59 -1.60 -1.95
CA ALA A 58 -2.68 -1.51 -0.48
C ALA A 58 -4.11 -1.40 0.08
N THR A 59 -5.10 -1.08 -0.77
CA THR A 59 -6.50 -0.92 -0.38
C THR A 59 -7.37 -2.01 -1.00
N SER A 60 -8.00 -1.73 -2.15
CA SER A 60 -8.93 -2.63 -2.83
C SER A 60 -8.28 -3.94 -3.29
N GLY A 61 -6.98 -3.93 -3.62
CA GLY A 61 -6.23 -5.11 -4.01
C GLY A 61 -6.10 -6.09 -2.85
N ASN A 62 -5.55 -5.63 -1.72
CA ASN A 62 -5.43 -6.43 -0.50
C ASN A 62 -6.81 -6.90 0.00
N ALA A 63 -7.82 -6.03 0.00
CA ALA A 63 -9.18 -6.42 0.39
C ALA A 63 -9.72 -7.57 -0.49
N ARG A 64 -9.46 -7.53 -1.80
CA ARG A 64 -9.85 -8.60 -2.73
C ARG A 64 -9.14 -9.92 -2.44
N ILE A 65 -7.83 -9.88 -2.23
CA ILE A 65 -7.02 -11.09 -1.94
C ILE A 65 -7.37 -11.69 -0.57
N PHE A 66 -7.73 -10.86 0.41
CA PHE A 66 -8.15 -11.32 1.74
C PHE A 66 -9.64 -11.65 1.84
N HIS A 67 -10.39 -11.58 0.73
CA HIS A 67 -11.84 -11.82 0.69
C HIS A 67 -12.65 -10.91 1.63
N LEU A 68 -12.19 -9.66 1.80
CA LEU A 68 -12.85 -8.65 2.62
C LEU A 68 -13.76 -7.78 1.75
N ALA A 69 -15.06 -8.07 1.77
CA ALA A 69 -16.05 -7.32 1.00
C ALA A 69 -16.48 -5.99 1.66
N ASP A 70 -16.14 -5.80 2.93
CA ASP A 70 -16.61 -4.72 3.80
C ASP A 70 -15.69 -3.49 3.84
N ARG A 71 -14.53 -3.51 3.16
CA ARG A 71 -13.52 -2.42 3.20
C ARG A 71 -12.64 -2.34 1.96
N GLY A 72 -11.66 -1.42 1.98
CA GLY A 72 -10.67 -1.24 0.91
C GLY A 72 -11.11 -0.24 -0.17
N ARG A 73 -12.29 0.36 -0.05
CA ARG A 73 -12.79 1.46 -0.89
C ARG A 73 -13.63 2.42 -0.04
N ILE A 74 -13.74 3.67 -0.50
CA ILE A 74 -14.66 4.65 0.08
C ILE A 74 -15.97 4.57 -0.70
N ALA A 75 -16.97 3.91 -0.12
CA ALA A 75 -18.31 3.78 -0.72
C ALA A 75 -19.37 3.57 0.38
N PRO A 76 -20.64 3.96 0.15
CA PRO A 76 -21.73 3.67 1.07
C PRO A 76 -21.84 2.16 1.39
N GLY A 77 -22.15 1.84 2.64
CA GLY A 77 -22.30 0.46 3.12
C GLY A 77 -21.00 -0.27 3.50
N LEU A 78 -19.83 0.34 3.28
CA LEU A 78 -18.54 -0.19 3.73
C LEU A 78 -18.15 0.36 5.12
N LEU A 79 -17.25 -0.33 5.80
CA LEU A 79 -16.67 0.15 7.04
C LEU A 79 -15.96 1.50 6.84
N ALA A 80 -16.12 2.38 7.83
CA ALA A 80 -15.38 3.64 7.90
C ALA A 80 -13.94 3.41 8.38
N ASP A 81 -13.17 2.64 7.60
CA ASP A 81 -11.73 2.44 7.71
C ASP A 81 -11.04 3.48 6.81
N LEU A 82 -10.66 4.62 7.38
CA LEU A 82 -10.16 5.79 6.63
C LEU A 82 -8.82 6.27 7.18
N VAL A 83 -7.95 6.71 6.28
CA VAL A 83 -6.69 7.38 6.60
C VAL A 83 -6.65 8.70 5.85
N ALA A 84 -6.31 9.79 6.53
CA ALA A 84 -6.01 11.07 5.89
C ALA A 84 -4.54 11.43 6.10
N VAL A 85 -3.92 11.97 5.05
CA VAL A 85 -2.51 12.34 5.02
C VAL A 85 -2.36 13.81 4.64
N ALA A 86 -1.26 14.43 5.05
CA ALA A 86 -0.88 15.74 4.53
C ALA A 86 -0.17 15.58 3.18
N GLY A 87 -0.65 16.28 2.15
CA GLY A 87 -0.16 16.19 0.78
C GLY A 87 -1.02 15.28 -0.11
N ASP A 88 -0.53 15.00 -1.33
CA ASP A 88 -1.22 14.17 -2.32
C ASP A 88 -0.48 12.84 -2.55
N PRO A 89 -0.97 11.71 -1.99
CA PRO A 89 -0.32 10.42 -2.13
C PRO A 89 -0.47 9.81 -3.53
N THR A 90 -1.34 10.37 -4.39
CA THR A 90 -1.47 9.92 -5.79
C THR A 90 -0.35 10.46 -6.68
N GLN A 91 0.31 11.53 -6.23
CA GLN A 91 1.48 12.12 -6.89
C GLN A 91 2.78 11.76 -6.17
N GLN A 92 2.76 11.77 -4.83
CA GLN A 92 3.94 11.56 -3.99
C GLN A 92 3.63 10.57 -2.87
N VAL A 93 4.03 9.31 -3.05
CA VAL A 93 3.73 8.22 -2.10
C VAL A 93 4.27 8.47 -0.68
N GLN A 94 5.30 9.31 -0.54
CA GLN A 94 5.89 9.73 0.74
C GLN A 94 4.89 10.48 1.63
N ALA A 95 3.82 11.06 1.07
CA ALA A 95 2.73 11.64 1.83
C ALA A 95 2.11 10.62 2.82
N LEU A 96 2.20 9.31 2.53
CA LEU A 96 1.74 8.25 3.42
C LEU A 96 2.49 8.16 4.76
N ARG A 97 3.65 8.80 4.88
CA ARG A 97 4.34 8.97 6.18
C ARG A 97 3.70 10.05 7.05
N GLN A 98 2.93 10.97 6.46
CA GLN A 98 2.37 12.15 7.12
C GLN A 98 0.89 11.95 7.47
N VAL A 99 0.56 10.82 8.09
CA VAL A 99 -0.82 10.51 8.51
C VAL A 99 -1.30 11.48 9.58
N ARG A 100 -2.44 12.14 9.33
CA ARG A 100 -3.10 13.10 10.23
C ARG A 100 -4.35 12.53 10.88
N LEU A 101 -5.00 11.57 10.24
CA LEU A 101 -6.24 10.98 10.72
C LEU A 101 -6.22 9.48 10.49
N VAL A 102 -6.69 8.73 11.50
CA VAL A 102 -6.96 7.29 11.37
C VAL A 102 -8.35 7.03 11.96
N LEU A 103 -9.26 6.54 11.13
CA LEU A 103 -10.52 5.95 11.53
C LEU A 103 -10.49 4.46 11.24
N LYS A 104 -11.00 3.66 12.18
CA LYS A 104 -11.20 2.22 12.01
C LYS A 104 -12.58 1.86 12.51
N GLY A 105 -13.43 1.31 11.64
CA GLY A 105 -14.83 1.01 11.95
C GLY A 105 -15.62 2.22 12.43
N GLY A 106 -15.27 3.43 11.96
CA GLY A 106 -15.89 4.69 12.40
C GLY A 106 -15.35 5.26 13.72
N VAL A 107 -14.49 4.53 14.44
CA VAL A 107 -13.82 5.01 15.65
C VAL A 107 -12.53 5.74 15.28
N ARG A 108 -12.30 6.91 15.87
CA ARG A 108 -11.09 7.73 15.65
C ARG A 108 -9.95 7.29 16.56
N TYR A 109 -8.77 7.07 15.99
CA TYR A 109 -7.55 6.65 16.71
C TYR A 109 -6.40 7.66 16.62
N LYS A 110 -6.41 8.54 15.61
CA LYS A 110 -5.45 9.64 15.47
C LYS A 110 -6.20 10.88 14.99
N GLN A 111 -5.80 12.06 15.49
CA GLN A 111 -6.33 13.36 15.08
C GLN A 111 -5.14 14.32 14.81
N PRO A 112 -5.35 15.40 14.02
CA PRO A 112 -4.34 16.41 13.75
C PRO A 112 -3.80 17.09 15.01
#